data_AF-A0A345BJ38-F1
#
_entry.id   AF-A0A345BJ38-F1
#
_cell.length_a   1.000
_cell.length_b   1.000
_cell.length_c   1.000
_cell.angle_alpha   90.00
_cell.angle_beta   90.00
_cell.angle_gamma   90.00
#
_symmetry.space_group_name_H-M   'P 1'
#
loop_
_entity.id
_entity.type
_entity.pdbx_description
1 polymer ?
#
loop_
_entity_poly.entity_id
_entity_poly.type
_entity_poly.pdbx_seq_one_letter_code
_entity_poly.pdbx_strand_id
1 'polypeptide(L)'
;GKGGMGKSTIGSNIAAALAEQGLSVMMIGCDPKTDCTRNLTGEVQIPTILDISRDKGIERLGLDELVEGKKIELADVIHRGYRGVYCAECGGPRPGFGCAGRGVIVAIDLLKRLNAFEELKPDMVIYDVLGDVVCGGFAMP
;
A
#
# COMPACT_ATOMS: atom_id res chain seq x y z
N GLY A 1 -4.77 14.92 5.99
CA GLY A 1 -5.51 16.09 5.45
C GLY A 1 -6.84 15.63 4.85
N LYS A 2 -7.84 16.52 4.77
CA LYS A 2 -9.18 16.16 4.26
C LYS A 2 -9.14 15.58 2.83
N GLY A 3 -10.12 14.78 2.46
CA GLY A 3 -10.35 14.28 1.10
C GLY A 3 -10.46 15.44 0.11
N GLY A 4 -9.97 15.24 -1.12
CA GLY A 4 -10.03 16.26 -2.18
C GLY A 4 -8.97 17.37 -2.09
N MET A 5 -8.09 17.36 -1.09
CA MET A 5 -7.02 18.37 -0.92
C MET A 5 -5.75 18.10 -1.76
N GLY A 6 -5.77 17.09 -2.64
CA GLY A 6 -4.62 16.75 -3.49
C GLY A 6 -3.49 15.98 -2.80
N LYS A 7 -3.76 15.26 -1.69
CA LYS A 7 -2.75 14.47 -0.96
C LYS A 7 -1.99 13.50 -1.86
N SER A 8 -2.71 12.65 -2.58
CA SER A 8 -2.13 11.66 -3.49
C SER A 8 -1.35 12.32 -4.62
N THR A 9 -1.85 13.45 -5.14
CA THR A 9 -1.15 14.25 -6.15
C THR A 9 0.18 14.77 -5.62
N ILE A 10 0.20 15.34 -4.42
CA ILE A 10 1.43 15.84 -3.79
C ILE A 10 2.38 14.67 -3.48
N GLY A 11 1.88 13.59 -2.88
CA GLY A 11 2.69 12.41 -2.51
C GLY A 11 3.36 11.75 -3.71
N SER A 12 2.61 11.55 -4.80
CA SER A 12 3.15 10.98 -6.04
C SER A 12 4.18 11.87 -6.71
N ASN A 13 3.99 13.20 -6.73
CA ASN A 13 4.97 14.13 -7.28
C ASN A 13 6.25 14.21 -6.42
N ILE A 14 6.11 14.17 -5.08
CA ILE A 14 7.27 14.07 -4.18
C ILE A 14 8.04 12.76 -4.43
N ALA A 15 7.32 11.64 -4.53
CA ALA A 15 7.95 10.34 -4.81
C ALA A 15 8.71 10.36 -6.14
N ALA A 16 8.10 10.90 -7.19
CA ALA A 16 8.72 11.05 -8.50
C ALA A 16 9.98 11.93 -8.44
N ALA A 17 9.90 13.09 -7.80
CA ALA A 17 11.03 14.02 -7.69
C ALA A 17 12.22 13.41 -6.92
N LEU A 18 11.96 12.67 -5.85
CA LEU A 18 12.99 11.96 -5.09
C LEU A 18 13.63 10.82 -5.92
N ALA A 19 12.81 10.06 -6.65
CA ALA A 19 13.32 9.03 -7.55
C ALA A 19 14.14 9.61 -8.72
N GLU A 20 13.79 10.80 -9.21
CA GLU A 20 14.61 11.54 -10.19
C GLU A 20 15.98 11.97 -9.64
N GLN A 21 16.07 12.19 -8.33
CA GLN A 21 17.33 12.45 -7.62
C GLN A 21 18.13 11.16 -7.33
N GLY A 22 17.64 10.00 -7.76
CA GLY A 22 18.31 8.71 -7.60
C GLY A 22 18.02 8.02 -6.28
N LEU A 23 17.07 8.52 -5.48
CA LEU A 23 16.64 7.86 -4.25
C LEU A 23 15.69 6.69 -4.55
N SER A 24 15.83 5.60 -3.80
CA SER A 24 14.88 4.50 -3.79
C SER A 24 13.66 4.90 -2.98
N VAL A 25 12.48 5.00 -3.60
CA VAL A 25 11.25 5.47 -2.94
C VAL A 25 10.17 4.40 -3.01
N MET A 26 9.43 4.25 -1.92
CA MET A 26 8.22 3.44 -1.85
C MET A 26 7.01 4.31 -1.51
N MET A 27 5.94 4.23 -2.31
CA MET A 27 4.66 4.88 -2.04
C MET A 27 3.60 3.81 -1.73
N ILE A 28 2.97 3.95 -0.57
CA ILE A 28 1.94 3.04 -0.07
C ILE A 28 0.62 3.81 0.07
N GLY A 29 -0.36 3.45 -0.75
CA GLY A 29 -1.72 3.97 -0.65
C GLY A 29 -2.44 3.34 0.53
N CYS A 30 -2.82 4.15 1.51
CA CYS A 30 -3.56 3.75 2.70
C CYS A 30 -5.00 4.30 2.67
N ASP A 31 -5.51 4.65 1.49
CA ASP A 31 -6.86 5.13 1.27
C ASP A 31 -7.73 4.00 0.69
N PRO A 32 -8.94 3.72 1.23
CA PRO A 32 -9.87 2.76 0.65
C PRO A 32 -10.32 3.09 -0.78
N LYS A 33 -9.99 4.28 -1.31
CA LYS A 33 -10.22 4.67 -2.71
C LYS A 33 -9.27 4.00 -3.71
N THR A 34 -8.10 3.50 -3.26
CA THR A 34 -7.20 2.62 -4.03
C THR A 34 -6.64 3.19 -5.34
N ASP A 35 -6.52 4.52 -5.42
CA ASP A 35 -5.99 5.22 -6.59
C ASP A 35 -4.79 6.12 -6.29
N CYS A 36 -4.17 5.96 -5.12
CA CYS A 36 -3.08 6.81 -4.62
C CYS A 36 -1.85 6.78 -5.54
N THR A 37 -1.57 5.62 -6.15
CA THR A 37 -0.38 5.37 -6.96
C THR A 37 -0.61 5.50 -8.48
N ARG A 38 -1.84 5.77 -8.95
CA ARG A 38 -2.18 5.79 -10.38
C ARG A 38 -1.31 6.72 -11.22
N ASN A 39 -0.95 7.89 -10.69
CA ASN A 39 -0.08 8.83 -11.39
C ASN A 39 1.34 8.26 -11.62
N LEU A 40 1.82 7.40 -10.71
CA LEU A 40 3.12 6.75 -10.80
C LEU A 40 3.06 5.50 -11.68
N THR A 41 1.92 4.82 -11.77
CA THR A 41 1.74 3.58 -12.53
C THR A 41 1.17 3.81 -13.93
N GLY A 42 1.19 5.05 -14.43
CA GLY A 42 0.73 5.38 -15.79
C GLY A 42 -0.77 5.24 -15.96
N GLU A 43 -1.56 5.69 -14.97
CA GLU A 43 -3.02 5.62 -14.90
C GLU A 43 -3.60 4.21 -14.73
N VAL A 44 -2.75 3.18 -14.63
CA VAL A 44 -3.15 1.79 -14.40
C VAL A 44 -3.45 1.57 -12.92
N GLN A 45 -4.62 1.00 -12.63
CA GLN A 45 -4.96 0.55 -11.29
C GLN A 45 -4.24 -0.76 -10.98
N ILE A 46 -3.37 -0.75 -9.98
CA ILE A 46 -2.70 -1.95 -9.50
C ILE A 46 -3.61 -2.73 -8.53
N PRO A 47 -3.49 -4.07 -8.46
CA PRO A 47 -4.19 -4.87 -7.47
C PRO A 47 -3.86 -4.41 -6.04
N THR A 48 -4.82 -4.52 -5.12
CA THR A 48 -4.60 -4.15 -3.72
C THR A 48 -4.13 -5.34 -2.90
N ILE A 49 -3.36 -5.05 -1.84
CA ILE A 49 -2.86 -6.06 -0.90
C ILE A 49 -4.01 -6.87 -0.31
N LEU A 50 -5.08 -6.20 0.13
CA LEU A 50 -6.23 -6.89 0.71
C LEU A 50 -7.02 -7.71 -0.31
N ASP A 51 -7.10 -7.29 -1.57
CA ASP A 51 -7.75 -8.10 -2.62
C ASP A 51 -6.95 -9.36 -2.91
N ILE A 52 -5.64 -9.23 -3.13
CA ILE A 52 -4.75 -10.39 -3.33
C ILE A 52 -4.82 -11.34 -2.13
N SER A 53 -4.81 -10.80 -0.91
CA SER A 53 -4.91 -11.59 0.32
C SER A 53 -6.24 -12.34 0.41
N ARG A 54 -7.35 -11.71 0.00
CA ARG A 54 -8.67 -12.36 -0.06
C ARG A 54 -8.69 -13.47 -1.09
N ASP A 55 -8.18 -13.22 -2.29
CA ASP A 55 -8.14 -14.20 -3.38
C ASP A 55 -7.29 -15.42 -3.01
N LYS A 56 -6.24 -15.21 -2.19
CA LYS A 56 -5.36 -16.26 -1.68
C LYS A 56 -5.83 -16.88 -0.36
N GLY A 57 -6.96 -16.41 0.18
CA GLY A 57 -7.70 -17.08 1.24
C GLY A 57 -7.40 -16.62 2.67
N ILE A 58 -7.06 -15.36 2.90
CA ILE A 58 -6.81 -14.78 4.24
C ILE A 58 -7.97 -14.97 5.25
N GLU A 59 -9.20 -15.22 4.78
CA GLU A 59 -10.33 -15.53 5.66
C GLU A 59 -10.26 -16.94 6.26
N ARG A 60 -9.54 -17.85 5.59
CA ARG A 60 -9.32 -19.24 6.03
C ARG A 60 -7.93 -19.43 6.61
N LEU A 61 -6.97 -18.62 6.17
CA LEU A 61 -5.55 -18.74 6.47
C LEU A 61 -5.08 -17.50 7.21
N GLY A 62 -4.27 -17.68 8.25
CA GLY A 62 -3.61 -16.55 8.92
C GLY A 62 -2.59 -15.86 8.00
N LEU A 63 -2.13 -14.66 8.37
CA LEU A 63 -1.05 -13.96 7.65
C LEU A 63 0.24 -14.80 7.57
N ASP A 64 0.59 -15.52 8.65
CA ASP A 64 1.73 -16.44 8.66
C ASP A 64 1.62 -17.51 7.58
N GLU A 65 0.47 -18.18 7.49
CA GLU A 65 0.26 -19.26 6.53
C GLU A 65 0.26 -18.77 5.07
N LEU A 66 -0.15 -17.52 4.83
CA LEU A 66 -0.07 -16.91 3.50
C LEU A 66 1.37 -16.65 3.07
N VAL A 67 2.24 -16.26 4.00
CA VAL A 67 3.63 -15.90 3.72
C VAL A 67 4.54 -17.13 3.76
N GLU A 68 4.49 -17.91 4.85
CA GLU A 68 5.30 -19.13 5.01
C GLU A 68 4.93 -20.21 4.00
N GLY A 69 3.64 -20.31 3.67
CA GLY A 69 3.14 -21.18 2.61
C GLY A 69 3.48 -20.68 1.19
N LYS A 70 4.21 -19.57 1.07
CA LYS A 70 4.58 -18.88 -0.19
C LYS A 70 3.38 -18.67 -1.10
N LYS A 71 2.22 -18.37 -0.53
CA LYS A 71 1.03 -18.07 -1.31
C LYS A 71 1.11 -16.66 -1.85
N ILE A 72 1.61 -15.72 -1.06
CA ILE A 72 1.85 -14.33 -1.47
C ILE A 72 3.36 -14.08 -1.49
N GLU A 73 3.83 -13.47 -2.58
CA GLU A 73 5.20 -12.99 -2.74
C GLU A 73 5.22 -11.46 -2.90
N LEU A 74 6.38 -10.83 -2.68
CA LEU A 74 6.53 -9.37 -2.83
C LEU A 74 6.09 -8.85 -4.20
N ALA A 75 6.36 -9.61 -5.27
CA ALA A 75 6.02 -9.24 -6.63
C ALA A 75 4.49 -9.23 -6.90
N ASP A 76 3.70 -9.89 -6.06
CA ASP A 76 2.24 -9.82 -6.16
C ASP A 76 1.72 -8.46 -5.70
N VAL A 77 2.36 -7.85 -4.69
CA VAL A 77 1.83 -6.71 -3.94
C VAL A 77 2.59 -5.41 -4.14
N ILE A 78 3.81 -5.47 -4.69
CA ILE A 78 4.64 -4.30 -4.98
C ILE A 78 4.88 -4.21 -6.48
N HIS A 79 4.45 -3.09 -7.06
CA HIS A 79 4.60 -2.81 -8.48
C HIS A 79 5.59 -1.66 -8.69
N ARG A 80 6.35 -1.68 -9.79
CA ARG A 80 7.25 -0.57 -10.14
C ARG A 80 6.51 0.45 -10.99
N GLY A 81 6.52 1.70 -10.52
CA GLY A 81 6.01 2.87 -11.24
C GLY A 81 7.10 3.68 -11.91
N TYR A 82 6.80 4.95 -12.18
CA TYR A 82 7.68 5.95 -12.76
C TYR A 82 9.03 5.99 -12.03
N ARG A 83 10.13 6.02 -12.80
CA ARG A 83 11.51 6.03 -12.28
C ARG A 83 11.82 4.89 -11.29
N GLY A 84 11.05 3.80 -11.30
CA GLY A 84 11.27 2.65 -10.40
C GLY A 84 10.71 2.83 -9.00
N VAL A 85 9.86 3.82 -8.74
CA VAL A 85 9.16 3.97 -7.45
C VAL A 85 8.37 2.70 -7.16
N TYR A 86 8.58 2.12 -5.98
CA TYR A 86 7.81 0.97 -5.50
C TYR A 86 6.41 1.43 -5.09
N CYS A 87 5.38 0.87 -5.70
CA CYS A 87 3.98 1.24 -5.51
C CYS A 87 3.21 0.07 -4.90
N ALA A 88 2.49 0.32 -3.83
CA ALA A 88 1.58 -0.63 -3.22
C ALA A 88 0.28 0.06 -2.80
N GLU A 89 -0.85 -0.64 -2.90
CA GLU A 89 -2.16 -0.16 -2.45
C GLU A 89 -2.67 -1.10 -1.36
N CYS A 90 -2.97 -0.58 -0.17
CA CYS A 90 -3.49 -1.40 0.92
C CYS A 90 -4.84 -2.04 0.54
N GLY A 91 -5.71 -1.26 -0.11
CA GLY A 91 -7.07 -1.68 -0.38
C GLY A 91 -8.04 -1.34 0.75
N GLY A 92 -9.32 -1.51 0.46
CA GLY A 92 -10.40 -1.31 1.41
C GLY A 92 -11.03 -2.62 1.90
N PRO A 93 -11.74 -2.58 3.04
CA PRO A 93 -12.73 -3.59 3.37
C PRO A 93 -13.81 -3.68 2.28
N ARG A 94 -14.49 -4.83 2.18
CA ARG A 94 -15.68 -4.92 1.33
C ARG A 94 -16.74 -3.92 1.82
N PRO A 95 -17.48 -3.25 0.91
CA PRO A 95 -18.57 -2.36 1.30
C PRO A 95 -19.53 -3.04 2.29
N GLY A 96 -19.76 -2.43 3.44
CA GLY A 96 -20.63 -2.96 4.50
C GLY A 96 -19.98 -3.94 5.48
N PHE A 97 -18.69 -4.29 5.33
CA PHE A 97 -18.01 -5.25 6.20
C PHE A 97 -16.61 -4.79 6.64
N GLY A 98 -16.38 -4.63 7.95
CA GLY A 98 -15.05 -4.36 8.50
C GLY A 98 -14.73 -2.87 8.64
N CYS A 99 -13.46 -2.56 8.95
CA CYS A 99 -12.99 -1.21 9.25
C CYS A 99 -11.80 -0.85 8.36
N ALA A 100 -11.86 0.29 7.68
CA ALA A 100 -10.82 0.73 6.75
C ALA A 100 -9.43 0.81 7.40
N GLY A 101 -9.35 1.32 8.64
CA GLY A 101 -8.08 1.38 9.36
C GLY A 101 -7.54 0.01 9.74
N ARG A 102 -8.40 -0.99 10.02
CA ARG A 102 -7.92 -2.37 10.26
C ARG A 102 -7.35 -2.98 8.98
N GLY A 103 -7.93 -2.65 7.82
CA GLY A 103 -7.40 -3.06 6.52
C GLY A 103 -5.97 -2.57 6.28
N VAL A 104 -5.70 -1.30 6.58
CA VAL A 104 -4.34 -0.72 6.48
C VAL A 104 -3.36 -1.46 7.40
N ILE A 105 -3.72 -1.69 8.67
CA ILE A 105 -2.85 -2.45 9.60
C ILE A 105 -2.51 -3.83 9.01
N VAL A 106 -3.50 -4.56 8.52
CA VAL A 106 -3.30 -5.91 7.95
C VAL A 106 -2.40 -5.86 6.72
N ALA A 107 -2.59 -4.88 5.83
CA ALA A 107 -1.76 -4.71 4.65
C ALA A 107 -0.30 -4.39 5.00
N ILE A 108 -0.06 -3.49 5.97
CA ILE A 108 1.29 -3.16 6.44
C ILE A 108 1.94 -4.36 7.15
N ASP A 109 1.18 -5.12 7.94
CA ASP A 109 1.69 -6.32 8.61
C ASP A 109 2.11 -7.40 7.58
N LEU A 110 1.34 -7.57 6.50
CA LEU A 110 1.72 -8.44 5.40
C LEU A 110 3.04 -7.98 4.74
N LEU A 111 3.19 -6.68 4.43
CA LEU A 111 4.43 -6.15 3.85
C LEU A 111 5.64 -6.39 4.75
N LYS A 112 5.48 -6.25 6.07
CA LYS A 112 6.53 -6.57 7.05
C LYS A 112 6.89 -8.05 7.05
N ARG A 113 5.90 -8.94 7.04
CA ARG A 113 6.15 -10.40 7.00
C ARG A 113 6.80 -10.85 5.69
N LEU A 114 6.49 -10.17 4.59
CA LEU A 114 7.17 -10.35 3.31
C LEU A 114 8.58 -9.74 3.28
N ASN A 115 9.06 -9.14 4.38
CA ASN A 115 10.35 -8.45 4.48
C ASN A 115 10.53 -7.34 3.42
N ALA A 116 9.44 -6.67 3.02
CA ALA A 116 9.47 -5.69 1.94
C ALA A 116 10.48 -4.56 2.19
N PHE A 117 10.57 -4.10 3.43
CA PHE A 117 11.42 -2.97 3.79
C PHE A 117 12.90 -3.37 3.90
N GLU A 118 13.16 -4.60 4.33
CA GLU A 118 14.50 -5.18 4.47
C GLU A 118 15.09 -5.63 3.13
N GLU A 119 14.25 -6.15 2.23
CA GLU A 119 14.67 -6.57 0.89
C GLU A 119 14.83 -5.39 -0.07
N LEU A 120 13.88 -4.45 -0.08
CA LEU A 120 13.90 -3.32 -1.03
C LEU A 120 14.71 -2.12 -0.53
N LYS A 121 14.88 -1.97 0.79
CA LYS A 121 15.63 -0.88 1.46
C LYS A 121 15.38 0.50 0.84
N PRO A 122 14.12 0.97 0.76
CA PRO A 122 13.84 2.30 0.24
C PRO A 122 14.46 3.37 1.14
N ASP A 123 15.06 4.40 0.55
CA ASP A 123 15.56 5.59 1.24
C ASP A 123 14.40 6.40 1.85
N MET A 124 13.21 6.33 1.22
CA MET A 124 12.00 6.99 1.71
C MET A 124 10.75 6.14 1.47
N VAL A 125 9.89 6.06 2.49
CA VAL A 125 8.55 5.46 2.41
C VAL A 125 7.50 6.54 2.63
N ILE A 126 6.57 6.68 1.69
CA ILE A 126 5.48 7.64 1.71
C ILE A 126 4.17 6.90 1.91
N TYR A 127 3.51 7.14 3.04
CA TYR A 127 2.17 6.62 3.34
C TYR A 127 1.12 7.68 2.99
N ASP A 128 0.30 7.43 1.97
CA ASP A 128 -0.83 8.30 1.63
C ASP A 128 -2.07 7.87 2.42
N VAL A 129 -2.24 8.47 3.60
CA VAL A 129 -3.28 8.08 4.57
C VAL A 129 -4.54 8.94 4.42
N LEU A 130 -5.70 8.28 4.47
CA LEU A 130 -7.00 8.95 4.52
C LEU A 130 -7.09 9.86 5.76
N GLY A 131 -7.37 11.15 5.56
CA GLY A 131 -7.40 12.13 6.65
C GLY A 131 -8.78 12.56 7.11
N ASP A 132 -9.86 11.96 6.58
CA ASP A 132 -11.24 12.33 6.93
C ASP A 132 -11.80 11.51 8.10
N VAL A 133 -11.29 10.29 8.32
CA VAL A 133 -11.76 9.37 9.35
C VAL A 133 -10.58 8.82 10.10
N VAL A 134 -10.46 9.18 11.38
CA VAL A 134 -9.42 8.66 12.27
C VAL A 134 -10.04 7.57 13.13
N CYS A 135 -9.75 6.32 12.79
CA CYS A 135 -9.93 5.18 13.70
C CYS A 135 -8.55 4.65 14.08
N GLY A 136 -8.44 3.82 15.12
CA GLY A 136 -7.14 3.39 15.68
C GLY A 136 -6.13 2.84 14.67
N GLY A 137 -6.58 2.27 13.55
CA GLY A 137 -5.70 1.78 12.49
C GLY A 137 -5.05 2.83 11.59
N PHE A 138 -5.54 4.07 11.59
CA PHE A 138 -4.90 5.21 10.91
C PHE A 138 -4.02 6.05 11.85
N ALA A 139 -4.05 5.75 13.15
CA ALA A 139 -3.33 6.49 14.20
C ALA A 139 -2.06 5.78 14.67
N MET A 140 -1.69 4.66 14.03
CA MET A 140 -0.51 3.88 14.40
C MET A 140 0.75 4.53 13.79
N PRO A 141 1.83 4.73 14.58
CA PRO A 141 3.06 5.39 14.12
C PRO A 141 3.86 4.57 13.10
#